data_AF-A0A6P5ETA7-F1
#
_entry.id   AF-A0A6P5ETA7-F1
#
_cell.length_a   1.000
_cell.length_b   1.000
_cell.length_c   1.000
_cell.angle_alpha   90.00
_cell.angle_beta   90.00
_cell.angle_gamma   90.00
#
_symmetry.space_group_name_H-M   'P 1'
#
loop_
_entity.id
_entity.type
_entity.pdbx_description
1 polymer ?
#
loop_
_entity_poly.entity_id
_entity_poly.type
_entity_poly.pdbx_seq_one_letter_code
_entity_poly.pdbx_strand_id
1 'polypeptide(L)'
;MFALRREWGRALVLQSQSCAAASMAAAATAASPKRPRVPAFSTEPPNPNPRRVGTHNGTFHCDEALGCFMIRLTANFCGAEIVRTRDAEMLNTLDAVLDVGGVYDPSRDRYDHHQKGFTEVFGHGFNTKLSSAGLVYKHYGKEIIAKELERGEDHQDVQRLYIAVYKSFIEVMICNVCEAL
;
A
#
# COMPACT_ATOMS: atom_id res chain seq x y z
N MET A 1 -16.97 33.05 36.65
CA MET A 1 -17.38 32.36 35.41
C MET A 1 -16.23 32.47 34.41
N PHE A 2 -15.40 31.44 34.29
CA PHE A 2 -14.33 31.36 33.30
C PHE A 2 -14.72 30.30 32.27
N ALA A 3 -14.91 30.71 31.02
CA ALA A 3 -15.18 29.81 29.91
C ALA A 3 -13.84 29.32 29.34
N LEU A 4 -13.46 28.07 29.63
CA LEU A 4 -12.45 27.36 28.85
C LEU A 4 -13.11 26.87 27.55
N ARG A 5 -12.84 27.54 26.43
CA ARG A 5 -13.02 26.93 25.11
C ARG A 5 -11.82 26.02 24.83
N ARG A 6 -12.09 24.73 24.76
CA ARG A 6 -11.18 23.72 24.21
C ARG A 6 -11.21 23.85 22.69
N GLU A 7 -10.11 24.33 22.09
CA GLU A 7 -9.91 24.22 20.65
C GLU A 7 -9.42 22.80 20.33
N TRP A 8 -10.37 21.88 20.16
CA TRP A 8 -10.14 20.63 19.43
C TRP A 8 -10.64 20.87 18.01
N GLY A 9 -9.73 20.94 17.04
CA GLY A 9 -10.11 21.07 15.63
C GLY A 9 -9.15 21.89 14.79
N ARG A 10 -7.89 21.46 14.68
CA ARG A 10 -7.17 21.66 13.42
C ARG A 10 -7.10 20.32 12.73
N ALA A 11 -7.94 20.15 11.71
CA ALA A 11 -7.80 19.08 10.74
C ALA A 11 -6.37 19.16 10.17
N LEU A 12 -5.58 18.12 10.38
CA LEU A 12 -4.35 17.92 9.62
C LEU A 12 -4.80 17.66 8.18
N VAL A 13 -4.76 18.69 7.34
CA VAL A 13 -5.01 18.55 5.91
C VAL A 13 -3.78 17.87 5.33
N LEU A 14 -3.87 16.55 5.15
CA LEU A 14 -2.95 15.77 4.32
C LEU A 14 -3.06 16.30 2.89
N GLN A 15 -2.08 17.08 2.46
CA GLN A 15 -1.86 17.38 1.06
C GLN A 15 -1.03 16.23 0.49
N SER A 16 -1.66 15.35 -0.30
CA SER A 16 -0.92 14.34 -1.05
C SER A 16 -0.10 15.03 -2.14
N GLN A 17 1.21 14.83 -2.13
CA GLN A 17 2.07 15.26 -3.23
C GLN A 17 1.96 14.28 -4.40
N SER A 18 1.83 14.85 -5.60
CA SER A 18 1.91 14.13 -6.88
C SER A 18 3.25 13.40 -7.01
N CYS A 19 3.27 12.32 -7.79
CA CYS A 19 4.47 11.59 -8.17
C CYS A 19 5.45 12.48 -8.96
N ALA A 20 6.24 13.30 -8.27
CA ALA A 20 7.33 14.03 -8.90
C ALA A 20 8.67 13.34 -8.58
N ALA A 21 9.40 12.98 -9.63
CA ALA A 21 10.84 12.79 -9.54
C ALA A 21 11.47 14.12 -9.09
N ALA A 22 12.32 14.07 -8.06
CA ALA A 22 12.96 15.25 -7.51
C ALA A 22 13.83 15.96 -8.57
N SER A 23 13.54 17.23 -8.85
CA SER A 23 14.48 18.18 -9.43
C SER A 23 14.28 19.56 -8.79
N MET A 24 15.39 20.14 -8.32
CA MET A 24 15.47 21.41 -7.60
C MET A 24 15.21 22.61 -8.53
N ALA A 25 14.27 23.49 -8.17
CA ALA A 25 14.33 24.94 -8.40
C ALA A 25 13.21 25.67 -7.64
N ALA A 26 13.56 26.79 -7.00
CA ALA A 26 12.66 27.66 -6.23
C ALA A 26 12.00 28.75 -7.10
N ALA A 27 10.75 29.11 -6.81
CA ALA A 27 10.24 30.49 -6.79
C ALA A 27 8.77 30.52 -6.31
N ALA A 28 8.44 31.48 -5.45
CA ALA A 28 7.13 31.68 -4.83
C ALA A 28 6.26 32.68 -5.60
N THR A 29 4.92 32.49 -5.60
CA THR A 29 3.91 33.57 -5.55
C THR A 29 2.57 33.02 -5.05
N ALA A 30 1.90 33.77 -4.17
CA ALA A 30 0.68 33.41 -3.47
C ALA A 30 -0.62 33.68 -4.26
N ALA A 31 -1.63 32.81 -4.13
CA ALA A 31 -3.02 33.07 -4.55
C ALA A 31 -4.06 32.35 -3.65
N SER A 32 -5.24 32.99 -3.56
CA SER A 32 -6.39 32.83 -2.63
C SER A 32 -7.07 31.43 -2.56
N PRO A 33 -7.77 31.05 -1.45
CA PRO A 33 -8.19 29.68 -1.22
C PRO A 33 -9.49 29.33 -1.95
N LYS A 34 -9.42 28.39 -2.90
CA LYS A 34 -10.60 27.69 -3.46
C LYS A 34 -10.91 26.46 -2.59
N ARG A 35 -12.20 26.21 -2.37
CA ARG A 35 -12.75 25.08 -1.59
C ARG A 35 -12.04 23.75 -1.93
N PRO A 36 -11.71 22.89 -0.94
CA PRO A 36 -10.97 21.67 -1.22
C PRO A 36 -11.88 20.67 -1.94
N ARG A 37 -11.60 20.49 -3.23
CA ARG A 37 -12.06 19.35 -4.03
C ARG A 37 -11.14 18.20 -3.66
N VAL A 38 -11.70 17.08 -3.19
CA VAL A 38 -10.98 15.80 -3.07
C VAL A 38 -10.28 15.52 -4.41
N PRO A 39 -8.94 15.33 -4.46
CA PRO A 39 -8.26 14.98 -5.70
C PRO A 39 -8.60 13.53 -6.02
N ALA A 40 -9.12 13.30 -7.23
CA ALA A 40 -9.05 11.98 -7.83
C ALA A 40 -7.58 11.61 -8.05
N PHE A 41 -7.22 10.34 -7.80
CA PHE A 41 -5.90 9.77 -8.08
C PHE A 41 -5.32 10.27 -9.42
N SER A 42 -4.05 10.67 -9.41
CA SER A 42 -3.35 11.40 -10.48
C SER A 42 -3.53 10.81 -11.88
N THR A 43 -3.84 11.70 -12.83
CA THR A 43 -3.88 11.48 -14.28
C THR A 43 -2.52 11.78 -14.93
N GLU A 44 -1.42 11.27 -14.38
CA GLU A 44 -0.14 11.34 -15.11
C GLU A 44 -0.22 10.45 -16.36
N PRO A 45 0.41 10.85 -17.48
CA PRO A 45 0.41 10.03 -18.67
C PRO A 45 1.00 8.66 -18.33
N PRO A 46 0.35 7.56 -18.72
CA PRO A 46 0.81 6.22 -18.36
C PRO A 46 2.24 6.05 -18.86
N ASN A 47 3.10 5.51 -18.00
CA ASN A 47 4.38 4.96 -18.41
C ASN A 47 4.11 4.12 -19.68
N PRO A 48 4.82 4.34 -20.80
CA PRO A 48 4.54 3.67 -22.07
C PRO A 48 4.58 2.14 -21.97
N ASN A 49 5.21 1.59 -20.92
CA ASN A 49 5.07 0.20 -20.50
C ASN A 49 4.77 0.17 -18.98
N PRO A 50 3.50 0.21 -18.56
CA PRO A 50 3.18 0.09 -17.14
C PRO A 50 3.59 -1.30 -16.65
N ARG A 51 4.18 -1.38 -15.44
CA ARG A 51 4.37 -2.66 -14.76
C ARG A 51 3.04 -3.39 -14.64
N ARG A 52 3.09 -4.72 -14.60
CA ARG A 52 1.90 -5.58 -14.59
C ARG A 52 1.92 -6.44 -13.34
N VAL A 53 0.83 -6.37 -12.58
CA VAL A 53 0.66 -7.09 -11.32
C VAL A 53 -0.44 -8.12 -11.50
N GLY A 54 -0.10 -9.39 -11.28
CA GLY A 54 -1.02 -10.52 -11.36
C GLY A 54 -1.79 -10.75 -10.08
N THR A 55 -3.06 -11.11 -10.20
CA THR A 55 -3.85 -11.69 -9.11
C THR A 55 -4.86 -12.70 -9.65
N HIS A 56 -5.54 -13.46 -8.78
CA HIS A 56 -6.49 -14.46 -9.21
C HIS A 56 -7.72 -13.85 -9.93
N ASN A 57 -8.34 -14.63 -10.82
CA ASN A 57 -9.52 -14.25 -11.58
C ASN A 57 -10.85 -14.73 -10.95
N GLY A 58 -10.87 -14.92 -9.63
CA GLY A 58 -12.06 -15.39 -8.89
C GLY A 58 -13.01 -14.27 -8.50
N THR A 59 -13.84 -14.53 -7.48
CA THR A 59 -14.51 -13.48 -6.70
C THR A 59 -13.49 -12.48 -6.16
N PHE A 60 -13.89 -11.24 -5.93
CA PHE A 60 -13.02 -10.30 -5.24
C PHE A 60 -13.03 -10.62 -3.76
N HIS A 61 -11.85 -10.88 -3.19
CA HIS A 61 -11.64 -10.89 -1.77
C HIS A 61 -11.17 -9.50 -1.34
N CYS A 62 -11.04 -9.29 -0.03
CA CYS A 62 -10.60 -7.99 0.46
C CYS A 62 -9.07 -7.88 0.50
N ASP A 63 -8.38 -9.01 0.64
CA ASP A 63 -6.95 -9.08 0.79
C ASP A 63 -6.20 -8.83 -0.51
N GLU A 64 -6.56 -9.49 -1.61
CA GLU A 64 -5.94 -9.25 -2.91
C GLU A 64 -6.28 -7.85 -3.44
N ALA A 65 -7.50 -7.37 -3.20
CA ALA A 65 -7.90 -6.00 -3.54
C ALA A 65 -7.05 -4.95 -2.78
N LEU A 66 -6.87 -5.12 -1.47
CA LEU A 66 -6.05 -4.22 -0.65
C LEU A 66 -4.56 -4.33 -1.02
N GLY A 67 -4.06 -5.54 -1.27
CA GLY A 67 -2.68 -5.77 -1.74
C GLY A 67 -2.41 -5.09 -3.07
N CYS A 68 -3.30 -5.25 -4.06
CA CYS A 68 -3.22 -4.58 -5.36
C CYS A 68 -3.27 -3.05 -5.23
N PHE A 69 -4.06 -2.53 -4.30
CA PHE A 69 -4.10 -1.09 -4.01
C PHE A 69 -2.77 -0.60 -3.45
N MET A 70 -2.26 -1.26 -2.39
CA MET A 70 -1.02 -0.84 -1.71
C MET A 70 0.19 -0.91 -2.63
N ILE A 71 0.38 -2.00 -3.38
CA ILE A 71 1.54 -2.15 -4.26
C ILE A 71 1.57 -1.03 -5.32
N ARG A 72 0.40 -0.58 -5.82
CA ARG A 72 0.32 0.54 -6.77
C ARG A 72 0.67 1.91 -6.20
N LEU A 73 0.82 2.04 -4.88
CA LEU A 73 1.30 3.27 -4.23
C LEU A 73 2.83 3.38 -4.21
N THR A 74 3.52 2.25 -4.41
CA THR A 74 4.99 2.16 -4.43
C THR A 74 5.57 2.85 -5.67
N ALA A 75 6.84 3.24 -5.60
CA ALA A 75 7.58 3.81 -6.71
C ALA A 75 7.69 2.82 -7.89
N ASN A 76 7.97 1.55 -7.60
CA ASN A 76 8.21 0.53 -8.62
C ASN A 76 6.95 0.14 -9.40
N PHE A 77 5.78 0.12 -8.73
CA PHE A 77 4.52 -0.30 -9.32
C PHE A 77 3.49 0.82 -9.44
N CYS A 78 3.94 2.08 -9.39
CA CYS A 78 3.08 3.24 -9.53
C CYS A 78 2.26 3.15 -10.82
N GLY A 79 0.93 3.13 -10.68
CA GLY A 79 0.02 3.05 -11.82
C GLY A 79 0.03 1.71 -12.57
N ALA A 80 0.62 0.64 -11.99
CA ALA A 80 0.67 -0.68 -12.61
C ALA A 80 -0.70 -1.19 -13.07
N GLU A 81 -0.69 -1.94 -14.18
CA GLU A 81 -1.85 -2.66 -14.71
C GLU A 81 -2.13 -3.89 -13.84
N ILE A 82 -3.38 -4.08 -13.42
CA ILE A 82 -3.81 -5.28 -12.70
C ILE A 82 -4.31 -6.32 -13.69
N VAL A 83 -3.63 -7.48 -13.72
CA VAL A 83 -3.97 -8.62 -14.57
C VAL A 83 -4.60 -9.71 -13.71
N ARG A 84 -5.87 -10.04 -13.98
CA ARG A 84 -6.60 -11.10 -13.26
C ARG A 84 -6.51 -12.42 -14.01
N THR A 85 -5.74 -13.38 -13.51
CA THR A 85 -5.53 -14.69 -14.14
C THR A 85 -5.10 -15.75 -13.12
N ARG A 86 -5.29 -17.04 -13.46
CA ARG A 86 -4.67 -18.19 -12.77
C ARG A 86 -3.74 -18.98 -13.67
N ASP A 87 -3.56 -18.53 -14.90
CA ASP A 87 -2.69 -19.19 -15.87
C ASP A 87 -1.22 -19.03 -15.48
N ALA A 88 -0.55 -20.16 -15.21
CA ALA A 88 0.80 -20.16 -14.66
C ALA A 88 1.82 -19.56 -15.63
N GLU A 89 1.66 -19.78 -16.94
CA GLU A 89 2.55 -19.22 -17.95
C GLU A 89 2.45 -17.70 -17.98
N MET A 90 1.23 -17.16 -17.98
CA MET A 90 0.99 -15.72 -17.88
C MET A 90 1.57 -15.14 -16.59
N LEU A 91 1.31 -15.76 -15.43
CA LEU A 91 1.83 -15.28 -14.13
C LEU A 91 3.37 -15.20 -14.09
N ASN A 92 4.07 -16.08 -14.81
CA ASN A 92 5.53 -16.06 -14.92
C ASN A 92 6.05 -14.86 -15.73
N THR A 93 5.22 -14.25 -16.58
CA THR A 93 5.58 -13.05 -17.36
C THR A 93 5.33 -11.73 -16.64
N LEU A 94 4.63 -11.75 -15.50
CA LEU A 94 4.22 -10.55 -14.78
C LEU A 94 5.31 -10.08 -13.81
N ASP A 95 5.35 -8.77 -13.57
CA ASP A 95 6.35 -8.14 -12.72
C ASP A 95 6.15 -8.53 -11.25
N ALA A 96 4.91 -8.48 -10.76
CA ALA A 96 4.53 -8.97 -9.42
C ALA A 96 3.32 -9.90 -9.50
N VAL A 97 3.14 -10.76 -8.50
CA VAL A 97 1.97 -11.64 -8.38
C VAL A 97 1.52 -11.72 -6.93
N LEU A 98 0.22 -11.48 -6.71
CA LEU A 98 -0.42 -11.43 -5.39
C LEU A 98 -1.55 -12.45 -5.34
N ASP A 99 -1.64 -13.17 -4.23
CA ASP A 99 -2.78 -14.05 -3.91
C ASP A 99 -3.04 -15.19 -4.90
N VAL A 100 -2.02 -15.52 -5.71
CA VAL A 100 -2.08 -16.60 -6.70
C VAL A 100 -0.67 -17.08 -7.04
N GLY A 101 -0.57 -18.31 -7.56
CA GLY A 101 0.69 -18.89 -8.05
C GLY A 101 1.42 -19.75 -7.02
N GLY A 102 0.97 -19.80 -5.77
CA GLY A 102 1.47 -20.69 -4.73
C GLY A 102 2.89 -20.36 -4.26
N VAL A 103 3.37 -19.13 -4.45
CA VAL A 103 4.75 -18.73 -4.13
C VAL A 103 4.79 -17.45 -3.30
N TYR A 104 5.56 -17.50 -2.20
CA TYR A 104 6.02 -16.33 -1.46
C TYR A 104 7.52 -16.17 -1.71
N ASP A 105 7.89 -15.12 -2.45
CA ASP A 105 9.26 -14.76 -2.76
C ASP A 105 9.35 -13.23 -2.93
N PRO A 106 9.75 -12.50 -1.87
CA PRO A 106 9.88 -11.04 -1.91
C PRO A 106 10.91 -10.55 -2.92
N SER A 107 11.92 -11.36 -3.26
CA SER A 107 12.95 -10.96 -4.24
C SER A 107 12.43 -10.94 -5.67
N ARG A 108 11.28 -11.57 -5.91
CA ARG A 108 10.58 -11.66 -7.19
C ARG A 108 9.17 -11.08 -7.13
N ASP A 109 8.84 -10.31 -6.10
CA ASP A 109 7.51 -9.72 -5.92
C ASP A 109 6.37 -10.74 -5.99
N ARG A 110 6.57 -11.92 -5.37
CA ARG A 110 5.54 -12.97 -5.25
C ARG A 110 5.01 -13.01 -3.83
N TYR A 111 3.72 -12.74 -3.67
CA TYR A 111 3.05 -12.54 -2.38
C TYR A 111 1.78 -13.38 -2.28
N ASP A 112 1.92 -14.69 -2.45
CA ASP A 112 0.86 -15.65 -2.17
C ASP A 112 1.06 -16.29 -0.78
N HIS A 113 -0.03 -16.61 -0.10
CA HIS A 113 -0.07 -17.23 1.23
C HIS A 113 -0.77 -18.60 1.27
N HIS A 114 -1.28 -19.08 0.13
CA HIS A 114 -2.04 -20.34 0.04
C HIS A 114 -1.20 -21.61 0.18
N GLN A 115 0.10 -21.51 0.46
CA GLN A 115 0.97 -22.67 0.56
C GLN A 115 0.64 -23.49 1.80
N LYS A 116 0.64 -24.82 1.65
CA LYS A 116 0.54 -25.72 2.81
C LYS A 116 1.69 -25.46 3.76
N GLY A 117 1.37 -25.23 5.03
CA GLY A 117 2.36 -24.93 6.06
C GLY A 117 2.90 -23.50 6.01
N PHE A 118 2.23 -22.57 5.33
CA PHE A 118 2.59 -21.15 5.43
C PHE A 118 2.50 -20.66 6.89
N THR A 119 3.59 -20.06 7.37
CA THR A 119 3.76 -19.61 8.76
C THR A 119 4.33 -18.20 8.85
N GLU A 120 4.42 -17.47 7.73
CA GLU A 120 4.99 -16.13 7.75
C GLU A 120 4.09 -15.19 8.57
N VAL A 121 4.71 -14.47 9.49
CA VAL A 121 4.08 -13.45 10.33
C VAL A 121 4.76 -12.11 10.10
N PHE A 122 4.14 -11.01 10.51
CA PHE A 122 4.71 -9.68 10.39
C PHE A 122 6.02 -9.50 11.18
N GLY A 123 6.20 -10.27 12.26
CA GLY A 123 7.26 -10.05 13.24
C GLY A 123 6.78 -9.09 14.33
N HIS A 124 7.68 -8.36 14.99
CA HIS A 124 7.35 -7.30 15.95
C HIS A 124 6.39 -7.72 17.11
N GLY A 125 6.37 -9.00 17.47
CA GLY A 125 5.51 -9.56 18.51
C GLY A 125 4.12 -10.01 18.04
N PHE A 126 3.82 -9.89 16.74
CA PHE A 126 2.59 -10.40 16.13
C PHE A 126 2.76 -11.86 15.73
N ASN A 127 1.71 -12.66 15.96
CA ASN A 127 1.69 -14.10 15.65
C ASN A 127 0.68 -14.47 14.56
N THR A 128 -0.10 -13.49 14.09
CA THR A 128 -1.07 -13.66 13.01
C THR A 128 -0.35 -13.96 11.70
N LYS A 129 -0.77 -15.05 11.03
CA LYS A 129 -0.28 -15.41 9.71
C LYS A 129 -0.71 -14.36 8.68
N LEU A 130 0.18 -14.01 7.77
CA LEU A 130 -0.08 -12.97 6.78
C LEU A 130 -0.93 -13.48 5.61
N SER A 131 -1.91 -12.67 5.18
CA SER A 131 -2.50 -12.79 3.83
C SER A 131 -1.64 -12.07 2.79
N SER A 132 -2.05 -12.09 1.51
CA SER A 132 -1.37 -11.36 0.45
C SER A 132 -1.21 -9.86 0.75
N ALA A 133 -2.25 -9.18 1.24
CA ALA A 133 -2.15 -7.78 1.68
C ALA A 133 -1.12 -7.59 2.80
N GLY A 134 -1.10 -8.52 3.76
CA GLY A 134 -0.13 -8.50 4.87
C GLY A 134 1.31 -8.64 4.39
N LEU A 135 1.54 -9.52 3.42
CA LEU A 135 2.84 -9.70 2.77
C LEU A 135 3.27 -8.42 2.03
N VAL A 136 2.39 -7.85 1.21
CA VAL A 136 2.67 -6.58 0.51
C VAL A 136 2.99 -5.47 1.52
N TYR A 137 2.18 -5.33 2.58
CA TYR A 137 2.44 -4.32 3.60
C TYR A 137 3.75 -4.56 4.36
N LYS A 138 4.13 -5.83 4.62
CA LYS A 138 5.39 -6.16 5.28
C LYS A 138 6.62 -5.66 4.49
N HIS A 139 6.55 -5.69 3.16
CA HIS A 139 7.67 -5.29 2.30
C HIS A 139 7.61 -3.83 1.86
N TYR A 140 6.41 -3.28 1.68
CA TYR A 140 6.21 -1.95 1.09
C TYR A 140 5.57 -0.93 2.03
N GLY A 141 5.10 -1.34 3.20
CA GLY A 141 4.38 -0.45 4.12
C GLY A 141 5.22 0.73 4.60
N LYS A 142 6.53 0.53 4.82
CA LYS A 142 7.44 1.63 5.19
C LYS A 142 7.61 2.63 4.07
N GLU A 143 7.85 2.16 2.84
CA GLU A 143 7.95 3.00 1.65
C GLU A 143 6.69 3.87 1.48
N ILE A 144 5.51 3.24 1.54
CA ILE A 144 4.22 3.93 1.38
C ILE A 144 4.05 5.01 2.47
N ILE A 145 4.29 4.66 3.74
CA ILE A 145 4.15 5.62 4.86
C ILE A 145 5.19 6.74 4.76
N ALA A 146 6.43 6.43 4.40
CA ALA A 146 7.50 7.40 4.23
C ALA A 146 7.17 8.43 3.15
N LYS A 147 6.63 7.96 2.02
CA LYS A 147 6.15 8.80 0.92
C LYS A 147 5.04 9.75 1.38
N GLU A 148 4.02 9.24 2.08
CA GLU A 148 2.90 10.06 2.57
C GLU A 148 3.31 11.06 3.67
N LEU A 149 4.35 10.75 4.45
CA LEU A 149 4.89 11.66 5.46
C LEU A 149 5.94 12.64 4.91
N GLU A 150 6.39 12.46 3.67
CA GLU A 150 7.54 13.17 3.09
C GLU A 150 8.81 13.05 3.97
N ARG A 151 9.08 11.82 4.44
CA ARG A 151 10.23 11.49 5.30
C ARG A 151 10.99 10.28 4.73
N GLY A 152 12.19 10.03 5.24
CA GLY A 152 12.91 8.79 4.96
C GLY A 152 12.30 7.59 5.69
N GLU A 153 12.43 6.38 5.14
CA GLU A 153 11.89 5.15 5.72
C GLU A 153 12.43 4.82 7.13
N ASP A 154 13.65 5.27 7.43
CA ASP A 154 14.28 5.08 8.74
C ASP A 154 13.80 6.09 9.80
N HIS A 155 12.94 7.05 9.44
CA HIS A 155 12.43 8.04 10.36
C HIS A 155 11.58 7.39 11.47
N GLN A 156 11.73 7.85 12.71
CA GLN A 156 11.05 7.25 13.87
C GLN A 156 9.53 7.24 13.73
N ASP A 157 8.95 8.29 13.15
CA ASP A 157 7.50 8.37 12.93
C ASP A 157 7.01 7.38 11.87
N VAL A 158 7.83 7.09 10.84
CA VAL A 158 7.52 6.03 9.87
C VAL A 158 7.49 4.68 10.58
N GLN A 159 8.48 4.39 11.43
CA GLN A 159 8.50 3.14 12.20
C GLN A 159 7.29 3.03 13.15
N ARG A 160 6.91 4.11 13.84
CA ARG A 160 5.74 4.13 14.72
C ARG A 160 4.45 3.87 13.95
N LEU A 161 4.24 4.55 12.82
CA LEU A 161 3.06 4.35 11.99
C LEU A 161 3.05 2.97 11.34
N TYR A 162 4.20 2.46 10.90
CA TYR A 162 4.33 1.14 10.30
C TYR A 162 3.78 0.04 11.22
N ILE A 163 4.13 0.09 12.51
CA ILE A 163 3.59 -0.83 13.52
C ILE A 163 2.12 -0.51 13.86
N ALA A 164 1.76 0.77 14.02
CA ALA A 164 0.42 1.17 14.45
C ALA A 164 -0.67 0.86 13.39
N VAL A 165 -0.37 1.12 12.11
CA VAL A 165 -1.25 0.81 10.97
C VAL A 165 -1.36 -0.70 10.78
N TYR A 166 -0.26 -1.44 10.95
CA TYR A 166 -0.34 -2.90 10.91
C TYR A 166 -1.34 -3.42 11.96
N LYS A 167 -1.13 -3.04 13.22
CA LYS A 167 -1.95 -3.49 14.35
C LYS A 167 -3.42 -3.09 14.23
N SER A 168 -3.69 -1.85 13.83
CA SER A 168 -5.04 -1.27 13.90
C SER A 168 -5.87 -1.53 12.66
N PHE A 169 -5.24 -1.83 11.52
CA PHE A 169 -5.91 -1.95 10.24
C PHE A 169 -5.54 -3.25 9.52
N ILE A 170 -4.25 -3.45 9.20
CA ILE A 170 -3.83 -4.56 8.36
C ILE A 170 -4.13 -5.90 9.02
N GLU A 171 -3.71 -6.13 10.27
CA GLU A 171 -3.94 -7.37 11.00
C GLU A 171 -5.44 -7.72 11.11
N VAL A 172 -6.28 -6.74 11.40
CA VAL A 172 -7.74 -6.94 11.56
C VAL A 172 -8.41 -7.31 10.23
N MET A 173 -7.95 -6.71 9.12
CA MET A 173 -8.45 -7.03 7.78
C MET A 173 -7.97 -8.43 7.30
N ILE A 174 -6.87 -8.94 7.85
CA ILE A 174 -6.26 -10.24 7.52
C ILE A 174 -6.94 -11.40 8.27
N CYS A 175 -7.19 -11.24 9.58
CA CYS A 175 -7.69 -12.33 10.44
C CYS A 175 -9.04 -12.91 9.99
N ASN A 176 -9.89 -12.12 9.33
CA ASN A 176 -11.22 -12.58 8.91
C ASN A 176 -11.23 -13.32 7.56
N VAL A 177 -10.10 -13.37 6.84
CA VAL A 177 -10.01 -14.02 5.52
C VAL A 177 -9.35 -15.41 5.63
N CYS A 178 -8.44 -15.60 6.58
CA CYS A 178 -7.67 -16.85 6.70
C CYS A 178 -8.44 -18.05 7.30
N GLU A 179 -9.62 -17.86 7.91
CA GLU A 179 -10.42 -18.96 8.46
C GLU A 179 -11.49 -19.52 7.50
N ALA A 180 -11.61 -19.00 6.28
CA ALA A 180 -12.71 -19.35 5.36
C ALA A 180 -12.32 -20.25 4.17
N LEU A 181 -11.15 -20.91 4.18
CA LEU A 181 -10.76 -21.94 3.20
C LEU A 181 -10.26 -23.22 3.86
#